data_AF-A0A961Q284-F1
#
_entry.id   AF-A0A961Q284-F1
#
_cell.length_a   1.000
_cell.length_b   1.000
_cell.length_c   1.000
_cell.angle_alpha   90.00
_cell.angle_beta   90.00
_cell.angle_gamma   90.00
#
_symmetry.space_group_name_H-M   'P 1'
#
loop_
_entity.id
_entity.type
_entity.pdbx_description
1 polymer ?
#
loop_
_entity_poly.entity_id
_entity_poly.type
_entity_poly.pdbx_seq_one_letter_code
_entity_poly.pdbx_strand_id
1 'polypeptide(L)'
;FALQGAPDLALTQVCVDTIGAVVFVLVLRHLPTWFADVPSRVSQASRLAVSAAVGVFVFAFILVAVGVRVDPTISTEFIARAYEEGGGRNVVNVVLVDIRGFDTMGEITVLAVAAMGVYALARLSRRDRRASTPGASR
;
A
#
# COMPACT_ATOMS: atom_id res chain seq x y z
N PHE A 1 11.30 5.16 9.44
CA PHE A 1 10.48 4.73 10.60
C PHE A 1 11.32 4.36 11.81
N ALA A 2 12.16 3.31 11.77
CA ALA A 2 12.95 2.90 12.95
C ALA A 2 13.84 4.02 13.52
N LEU A 3 14.56 4.74 12.65
CA LEU A 3 15.41 5.88 13.04
C LEU A 3 14.64 7.11 13.56
N GLN A 4 13.32 7.14 13.36
CA GLN A 4 12.43 8.24 13.79
C GLN A 4 11.60 7.86 15.02
N GLY A 5 11.92 6.76 15.69
CA GLY A 5 11.22 6.32 16.91
C GLY A 5 9.85 5.66 16.65
N ALA A 6 9.57 5.23 15.42
CA ALA A 6 8.34 4.52 15.06
C ALA A 6 8.62 3.03 14.79
N PRO A 7 8.76 2.18 15.84
CA PRO A 7 9.13 0.77 15.69
C PRO A 7 8.03 -0.07 15.03
N ASP A 8 6.77 0.11 15.41
CA ASP A 8 5.65 -0.67 14.86
C ASP A 8 5.48 -0.44 13.35
N LEU A 9 5.56 0.83 12.92
CA LEU A 9 5.55 1.20 11.51
C LEU A 9 6.77 0.65 10.75
N ALA A 10 7.93 0.56 11.40
CA ALA A 10 9.10 -0.03 10.76
C ALA A 10 8.93 -1.53 10.51
N LEU A 11 8.36 -2.25 11.48
CA LEU A 11 8.10 -3.68 11.36
C LEU A 11 7.05 -3.96 10.27
N THR A 12 5.93 -3.25 10.28
CA THR A 12 4.90 -3.42 9.25
C THR A 12 5.41 -3.03 7.87
N GLN A 13 6.20 -1.97 7.75
CA GLN A 13 6.83 -1.57 6.48
C GLN A 13 7.69 -2.69 5.92
N VAL A 14 8.59 -3.27 6.72
CA VAL A 14 9.46 -4.36 6.26
C VAL A 14 8.64 -5.58 5.83
N CYS A 15 7.59 -5.93 6.57
CA CYS A 15 6.70 -7.03 6.21
C CYS A 15 5.98 -6.77 4.88
N VAL A 16 5.39 -5.58 4.71
CA VAL A 16 4.66 -5.21 3.50
C VAL A 16 5.58 -5.12 2.28
N ASP A 17 6.77 -4.52 2.42
CA ASP A 17 7.75 -4.43 1.33
C ASP A 17 8.25 -5.83 0.93
N THR A 18 8.44 -6.73 1.89
CA THR A 18 8.85 -8.11 1.62
C THR A 18 7.76 -8.87 0.85
N ILE A 19 6.51 -8.81 1.30
CA ILE A 19 5.37 -9.44 0.62
C ILE A 19 5.18 -8.82 -0.77
N GLY A 20 5.27 -7.50 -0.88
CA GLY A 20 5.18 -6.76 -2.14
C GLY A 20 6.27 -7.17 -3.14
N ALA A 21 7.52 -7.29 -2.70
CA ALA A 21 8.62 -7.76 -3.54
C ALA A 21 8.39 -9.21 -4.03
N VAL A 22 7.92 -10.10 -3.14
CA VAL A 22 7.58 -11.49 -3.52
C VAL A 22 6.47 -11.50 -4.56
N VAL A 23 5.37 -10.77 -4.34
CA VAL A 23 4.25 -10.67 -5.28
C VAL A 23 4.71 -10.08 -6.62
N PHE A 24 5.51 -9.02 -6.59
CA PHE A 24 6.06 -8.39 -7.79
C PHE A 24 6.90 -9.37 -8.61
N VAL A 25 7.80 -10.13 -7.97
CA VAL A 25 8.60 -11.17 -8.64
C VAL A 25 7.71 -12.28 -9.20
N LEU A 26 6.68 -12.71 -8.48
CA LEU A 26 5.72 -13.71 -8.97
C LEU A 26 4.95 -13.21 -10.21
N VAL A 27 4.59 -11.93 -10.24
CA VAL A 27 3.95 -11.29 -11.40
C VAL A 27 4.91 -11.19 -12.57
N LEU A 28 6.15 -10.73 -12.35
CA LEU A 28 7.20 -10.68 -13.38
C LEU A 28 7.47 -12.03 -14.01
N ARG A 29 7.45 -13.11 -13.22
CA ARG A 29 7.59 -14.49 -13.72
C ARG A 29 6.48 -14.87 -14.71
N HIS A 30 5.33 -14.22 -14.67
CA HIS A 30 4.19 -14.52 -15.54
C HIS A 30 4.07 -13.57 -16.75
N LEU A 31 4.82 -12.47 -16.78
CA LEU A 31 4.83 -11.54 -17.90
C LEU A 31 5.65 -12.09 -19.08
N PRO A 32 5.24 -11.82 -20.34
CA PRO A 32 6.04 -12.18 -21.50
C PRO A 32 7.38 -11.43 -21.48
N THR A 33 8.43 -12.06 -21.99
CA THR A 33 9.79 -11.47 -22.03
C THR A 33 9.94 -10.34 -23.04
N TRP A 34 8.88 -10.07 -23.82
CA TRP A 34 8.87 -9.06 -24.88
C TRP A 34 7.66 -8.15 -24.71
N PHE A 35 7.93 -6.86 -24.55
CA PHE A 35 6.92 -5.81 -24.63
C PHE A 35 6.99 -5.20 -26.03
N ALA A 36 5.95 -5.41 -26.84
CA ALA A 36 5.82 -4.74 -28.12
C ALA A 36 5.22 -3.36 -27.87
N ASP A 37 6.09 -2.35 -27.78
CA ASP A 37 5.85 -0.95 -28.18
C ASP A 37 6.99 -0.07 -27.63
N VAL A 38 7.81 0.48 -28.51
CA VAL A 38 8.80 1.50 -28.14
C VAL A 38 8.09 2.86 -28.21
N PRO A 39 7.94 3.59 -27.08
CA PRO A 39 7.28 4.88 -27.09
C PRO A 39 7.98 5.85 -28.06
N SER A 40 7.21 6.66 -28.79
CA SER A 40 7.79 7.74 -29.58
C SER A 40 8.51 8.74 -28.66
N ARG A 41 9.57 9.38 -29.15
CA ARG A 41 10.31 10.40 -28.37
C ARG A 41 9.40 11.52 -27.86
N VAL A 42 8.36 11.86 -28.62
CA VAL A 42 7.34 12.86 -28.23
C VAL A 42 6.49 12.36 -27.05
N SER A 43 6.06 11.10 -27.07
CA SER A 43 5.32 10.49 -25.96
C SER A 43 6.16 10.36 -24.70
N GLN A 44 7.46 10.04 -24.85
CA GLN A 44 8.38 9.96 -23.72
C GLN A 44 8.65 11.34 -23.10
N ALA A 45 8.84 12.37 -23.92
CA ALA A 45 9.05 13.74 -23.46
C ALA A 45 7.82 14.29 -22.73
N SER A 46 6.60 14.03 -23.23
CA SER A 46 5.38 14.48 -22.54
C SER A 46 5.18 13.74 -21.21
N ARG A 47 5.43 12.43 -21.16
CA ARG A 47 5.39 11.64 -19.91
C ARG A 47 6.41 12.17 -18.89
N LEU A 48 7.64 12.48 -19.34
CA LEU A 48 8.67 13.04 -18.49
C LEU A 48 8.24 14.42 -17.95
N ALA A 49 7.77 15.30 -18.83
CA ALA A 49 7.31 16.63 -18.45
C ALA A 49 6.16 16.58 -17.43
N VAL A 50 5.16 15.73 -17.66
CA VAL A 50 4.03 15.55 -16.72
C VAL A 50 4.51 14.96 -15.40
N SER A 51 5.34 13.92 -15.41
CA SER A 51 5.84 13.29 -14.18
C SER A 51 6.69 14.26 -13.34
N ALA A 52 7.54 15.07 -13.99
CA ALA A 52 8.32 16.09 -13.34
C ALA A 52 7.44 17.22 -12.78
N ALA A 53 6.46 17.69 -13.55
CA ALA A 53 5.53 18.72 -13.11
C ALA A 53 4.75 18.27 -11.87
N VAL A 54 4.24 17.05 -11.86
CA VAL A 54 3.54 16.47 -10.69
C VAL A 54 4.49 16.34 -9.50
N GLY A 55 5.71 15.84 -9.71
CA GLY A 55 6.70 15.70 -8.64
C GLY A 55 7.08 17.04 -8.00
N VAL A 56 7.35 18.06 -8.82
CA VAL A 56 7.66 19.42 -8.35
C VAL A 56 6.48 20.04 -7.63
N PHE A 57 5.26 19.86 -8.17
CA PHE A 57 4.05 20.36 -7.55
C PHE A 57 3.83 19.74 -6.16
N VAL A 58 3.90 18.40 -6.03
CA VAL A 58 3.71 17.71 -4.75
C VAL A 58 4.80 18.10 -3.75
N PHE A 59 6.05 18.20 -4.20
CA PHE A 59 7.17 18.64 -3.35
C PHE A 59 6.95 20.07 -2.82
N ALA A 60 6.64 21.02 -3.70
CA ALA A 60 6.38 22.40 -3.32
C ALA A 60 5.15 22.51 -2.42
N PHE A 61 4.08 21.76 -2.73
CA PHE A 61 2.88 21.69 -1.91
C PHE A 61 3.18 21.23 -0.49
N ILE A 62 3.95 20.15 -0.31
CA ILE A 62 4.33 19.65 1.01
C ILE A 62 5.18 20.67 1.77
N LEU A 63 6.16 21.31 1.12
CA LEU A 63 6.99 22.34 1.74
C LEU A 63 6.15 23.50 2.28
N VAL A 64 5.20 24.00 1.48
CA VAL A 64 4.29 25.08 1.90
C VAL A 64 3.35 24.59 3.00
N ALA A 65 2.75 23.41 2.84
CA ALA A 65 1.79 22.86 3.80
C ALA A 65 2.40 22.66 5.20
N VAL A 66 3.64 22.17 5.27
CA VAL A 66 4.37 22.03 6.54
C VAL A 66 4.67 23.39 7.16
N GLY A 67 5.02 24.40 6.35
CA GLY A 67 5.33 25.75 6.82
C GLY A 67 4.13 26.53 7.35
N VAL A 68 2.90 26.17 6.98
CA VAL A 68 1.66 26.88 7.37
C VAL A 68 1.03 26.29 8.65
N ARG A 69 1.60 25.23 9.22
CA ARG A 69 1.04 24.59 10.42
C ARG A 69 1.25 25.44 11.67
N VAL A 70 0.21 26.18 12.06
CA VAL A 70 0.20 27.09 13.22
C VAL A 70 -0.50 26.51 14.45
N ASP A 71 -1.39 25.54 14.27
CA ASP A 71 -2.17 24.97 15.38
C ASP A 71 -1.37 23.98 16.22
N PRO A 72 -1.63 23.92 17.54
CA PRO A 72 -1.01 22.95 18.42
C PRO A 72 -1.35 21.52 17.99
N THR A 73 -0.41 20.61 18.20
CA THR A 73 -0.59 19.21 17.80
C THR A 73 -1.60 18.53 18.71
N ILE A 74 -2.51 17.73 18.16
CA ILE A 74 -3.39 16.83 18.93
C ILE A 74 -2.66 15.61 19.51
N SER A 75 -1.35 15.46 19.23
CA SER A 75 -0.59 14.28 19.67
C SER A 75 -0.45 14.19 21.18
N THR A 76 -0.38 15.33 21.88
CA THR A 76 -0.33 15.39 23.34
C THR A 76 -1.61 14.84 23.97
N GLU A 77 -2.76 15.17 23.39
CA GLU A 77 -4.06 14.67 23.82
C GLU A 77 -4.18 13.16 23.58
N PHE A 78 -3.73 12.66 22.43
CA PHE A 78 -3.74 11.22 22.16
C PHE A 78 -2.83 10.42 23.09
N ILE A 79 -1.69 10.96 23.50
CA ILE A 79 -0.80 10.30 24.47
C ILE A 79 -1.50 10.18 25.83
N ALA A 80 -2.16 11.26 26.29
CA ALA A 80 -2.91 11.25 27.55
C ALA A 80 -4.07 10.25 27.49
N ARG A 81 -4.92 10.35 26.45
CA ARG A 81 -6.07 9.44 26.25
C ARG A 81 -5.65 7.99 26.07
N ALA A 82 -4.53 7.70 25.39
CA ALA A 82 -4.07 6.33 25.22
C ALA A 82 -3.72 5.65 26.56
N TYR A 83 -3.23 6.43 27.52
CA TYR A 83 -2.93 5.94 28.86
C TYR A 83 -4.19 5.88 29.75
N GLU A 84 -5.02 6.93 29.72
CA GLU A 84 -6.19 7.07 30.60
C GLU A 84 -7.40 6.22 30.14
N GLU A 85 -7.69 6.20 28.83
CA GLU A 85 -8.86 5.52 28.25
C GLU A 85 -8.52 4.10 27.78
N GLY A 86 -7.34 3.91 27.17
CA GLY A 86 -6.92 2.61 26.61
C GLY A 86 -6.03 1.75 27.51
N GLY A 87 -5.49 2.31 28.61
CA GLY A 87 -4.66 1.58 29.59
C GLY A 87 -3.35 0.99 29.03
N GLY A 88 -2.97 1.32 27.80
CA GLY A 88 -1.86 0.70 27.09
C GLY A 88 -0.60 1.56 27.07
N ARG A 89 0.57 0.91 27.22
CA ARG A 89 1.89 1.58 27.12
C ARG A 89 2.35 1.76 25.66
N ASN A 90 1.71 1.09 24.72
CA ASN A 90 1.94 1.26 23.29
C ASN A 90 0.86 2.20 22.72
N VAL A 91 1.18 3.50 22.67
CA VAL A 91 0.27 4.54 22.20
C VAL A 91 -0.19 4.29 20.76
N VAL A 92 0.68 3.74 19.89
CA VAL A 92 0.33 3.46 18.48
C VAL A 92 -0.77 2.40 18.41
N ASN A 93 -0.60 1.28 19.12
CA ASN A 93 -1.60 0.21 19.13
C ASN A 93 -2.93 0.66 19.73
N VAL A 94 -2.89 1.40 20.84
CA VAL A 94 -4.12 1.92 21.49
C VAL A 94 -4.88 2.88 20.58
N VAL A 95 -4.16 3.76 19.87
CA VAL A 95 -4.81 4.66 18.90
C VAL A 95 -5.48 3.87 17.78
N LEU A 96 -4.83 2.82 17.27
CA LEU A 96 -5.35 2.00 16.18
C LEU A 96 -6.57 1.15 16.58
N VAL A 97 -6.56 0.57 17.78
CA VAL A 97 -7.58 -0.41 18.21
C VAL A 97 -8.71 0.22 19.01
N ASP A 98 -8.41 1.17 19.89
CA ASP A 98 -9.39 1.73 20.81
C ASP A 98 -9.91 3.09 20.33
N ILE A 99 -9.03 4.06 20.14
CA ILE A 99 -9.44 5.45 19.84
C ILE A 99 -9.95 5.57 18.39
N ARG A 100 -9.31 4.87 17.44
CA ARG A 100 -9.66 4.85 16.01
C ARG A 100 -9.95 3.44 15.50
N GLY A 101 -10.49 2.57 16.35
CA GLY A 101 -10.82 1.18 16.02
C GLY A 101 -11.73 1.02 14.80
N PHE A 102 -12.55 2.02 14.48
CA PHE A 102 -13.39 1.97 13.29
C PHE A 102 -12.60 2.05 11.98
N ASP A 103 -11.50 2.82 11.94
CA ASP A 103 -10.64 2.92 10.77
C ASP A 103 -9.92 1.58 10.50
N THR A 104 -9.45 0.89 11.55
CA THR A 104 -8.80 -0.42 11.43
C THR A 104 -9.77 -1.53 11.03
N MET A 105 -11.02 -1.50 11.49
CA MET A 105 -12.06 -2.39 10.96
C MET A 105 -12.28 -2.15 9.45
N GLY A 106 -12.25 -0.90 9.01
CA GLY A 106 -12.32 -0.54 7.59
C GLY A 106 -11.14 -1.10 6.78
N GLU A 107 -9.91 -0.91 7.26
CA GLU A 107 -8.70 -1.42 6.63
C GLU A 107 -8.73 -2.96 6.48
N ILE A 108 -9.07 -3.70 7.54
CA ILE A 108 -9.18 -5.16 7.51
C ILE A 108 -10.28 -5.61 6.53
N THR A 109 -11.38 -4.87 6.46
CA THR A 109 -12.45 -5.15 5.49
C THR A 109 -11.96 -5.01 4.05
N VAL A 110 -11.21 -3.95 3.74
CA VAL A 110 -10.59 -3.76 2.41
C VAL A 110 -9.64 -4.91 2.08
N LEU A 111 -8.78 -5.31 3.02
CA LEU A 111 -7.87 -6.44 2.85
C LEU A 111 -8.62 -7.76 2.62
N ALA A 112 -9.70 -8.01 3.35
CA ALA A 112 -10.53 -9.19 3.18
C ALA A 112 -11.18 -9.23 1.79
N VAL A 113 -11.74 -8.10 1.32
CA VAL A 113 -12.33 -7.99 -0.01
C VAL A 113 -11.28 -8.19 -1.11
N ALA A 114 -10.09 -7.59 -0.97
CA ALA A 114 -8.99 -7.79 -1.91
C ALA A 114 -8.56 -9.27 -1.98
N ALA A 115 -8.41 -9.93 -0.83
CA ALA A 115 -8.05 -11.35 -0.76
C ALA A 115 -9.11 -12.24 -1.42
N MET A 116 -10.41 -11.97 -1.18
CA MET A 116 -11.51 -12.68 -1.83
C MET A 116 -11.51 -12.46 -3.35
N GLY A 117 -11.25 -11.23 -3.82
CA GLY A 117 -11.15 -10.90 -5.25
C GLY A 117 -10.02 -11.67 -5.94
N VAL A 118 -8.83 -11.69 -5.33
CA VAL A 118 -7.67 -12.46 -5.84
C VAL A 118 -7.98 -13.96 -5.87
N TYR A 119 -8.61 -14.50 -4.82
CA TYR A 119 -9.01 -15.91 -4.78
C TYR A 119 -10.01 -16.27 -5.89
N ALA A 120 -11.03 -15.43 -6.11
CA ALA A 120 -12.03 -15.63 -7.14
C ALA A 120 -11.39 -15.66 -8.54
N LEU A 121 -10.52 -14.69 -8.86
CA LEU A 121 -9.79 -14.63 -10.12
C LEU A 121 -8.86 -15.85 -10.31
N ALA A 122 -8.12 -16.24 -9.27
CA ALA A 122 -7.25 -17.41 -9.33
C ALA A 122 -8.02 -18.71 -9.59
N ARG A 123 -9.22 -18.86 -9.00
CA ARG A 123 -10.08 -20.03 -9.22
C ARG A 123 -10.62 -20.08 -10.65
N LEU A 124 -11.06 -18.93 -11.21
CA LEU A 124 -11.53 -18.83 -12.59
C LEU A 124 -10.42 -19.19 -13.58
N SER A 125 -9.24 -18.58 -13.44
CA SER A 125 -8.08 -18.87 -14.32
C SER A 125 -7.65 -20.34 -14.29
N ARG A 126 -7.75 -21.02 -13.14
CA ARG A 126 -7.46 -22.47 -13.04
C ARG A 126 -8.51 -23.33 -13.74
N ARG A 127 -9.78 -22.91 -13.72
CA ARG A 127 -10.87 -23.62 -14.40
C ARG A 127 -10.72 -23.53 -15.92
N ASP A 128 -10.41 -22.34 -16.43
CA ASP A 128 -10.20 -22.12 -17.87
C ASP A 128 -9.03 -22.95 -18.41
N ARG A 129 -7.91 -23.01 -17.67
CA ARG A 129 -6.76 -23.87 -18.04
C ARG A 129 -7.10 -25.37 -18.08
N ARG A 130 -7.97 -25.85 -17.18
CA ARG A 130 -8.42 -27.25 -17.19
C ARG A 130 -9.35 -27.56 -18.36
N ALA A 131 -10.24 -26.62 -18.71
CA ALA A 131 -11.16 -26.77 -19.84
C ALA A 131 -10.45 -26.73 -21.20
N SER A 132 -9.32 -26.03 -21.29
CA SER A 132 -8.52 -25.87 -22.52
C SER A 132 -7.47 -26.97 -22.76
N THR A 133 -7.45 -28.04 -21.95
CA THR A 133 -6.62 -29.23 -22.20
C THR A 133 -7.51 -30.38 -22.72
N PRO A 134 -7.69 -30.57 -24.03
CA PRO A 134 -8.44 -31.70 -24.56
C PRO A 134 -7.59 -32.98 -24.50
N GLY A 135 -8.04 -33.95 -23.69
CA GLY A 135 -7.74 -35.38 -23.88
C GLY A 135 -6.28 -35.82 -23.74
N ALA A 136 -5.76 -35.94 -22.51
CA ALA A 136 -4.75 -36.94 -22.19
C ALA A 136 -5.44 -38.29 -21.92
N SER A 137 -6.08 -38.86 -22.94
CA SER A 137 -6.52 -40.26 -22.92
C SER A 137 -6.78 -40.76 -24.35
N ARG A 138 -5.78 -41.41 -24.93
CA ARG A 138 -5.85 -42.72 -25.60
C ARG A 138 -4.48 -43.12 -26.11
#